data_AF-A0AA38MNN7-F1
#
_entry.id   AF-A0AA38MNN7-F1
#
_cell.length_a   1.000
_cell.length_b   1.000
_cell.length_c   1.000
_cell.angle_alpha   90.00
_cell.angle_beta   90.00
_cell.angle_gamma   90.00
#
_symmetry.space_group_name_H-M   'P 1'
#
loop_
_entity.id
_entity.type
_entity.pdbx_description
1 polymer ?
#
loop_
_entity_poly.entity_id
_entity_poly.type
_entity_poly.pdbx_seq_one_letter_code
_entity_poly.pdbx_strand_id
1 'polypeptide(L)'
;MCNEIEASTRCDTEKQIENLKKDIYNSPKHVFGDHSSCDSYFCNNHKDDEENYVPEMIECGLMDDLQSCGARLLHNAHSLMLNMTNNAAETYNSVVSKFVGGKRQNFSIKNSYSTRCQAASLSYNKKEPYYNSVHKAVTLRSPGKFTKSYMARLSQSREKRKVRRQLFRTKKQMKSAPPDADYGMIDENEMPIEIEEAKEKFIASLTLSKAEITELEKSTRGPFSNPI
;
A
#
# COMPACT_ATOMS: atom_id res chain seq x y z
N MET A 1 -20.32 -19.50 -14.12
CA MET A 1 -20.27 -18.83 -12.80
C MET A 1 -19.13 -17.82 -12.67
N CYS A 2 -17.85 -18.12 -12.96
CA CYS A 2 -16.79 -17.08 -12.88
C CYS A 2 -16.97 -15.91 -13.87
N ASN A 3 -17.43 -16.18 -15.11
CA ASN A 3 -17.58 -15.14 -16.14
C ASN A 3 -18.69 -14.11 -15.85
N GLU A 4 -19.73 -14.46 -15.10
CA GLU A 4 -20.84 -13.55 -14.79
C GLU A 4 -20.51 -12.62 -13.62
N ILE A 5 -19.72 -13.12 -12.65
CA ILE A 5 -19.22 -12.33 -11.52
C ILE A 5 -18.16 -11.31 -12.01
N GLU A 6 -17.26 -11.73 -12.91
CA GLU A 6 -16.28 -10.85 -13.54
C GLU A 6 -16.94 -9.78 -14.44
N ALA A 7 -18.03 -10.11 -15.13
CA ALA A 7 -18.79 -9.14 -15.91
C ALA A 7 -19.58 -8.14 -15.05
N SER A 8 -20.19 -8.60 -13.95
CA SER A 8 -20.91 -7.73 -13.01
C SER A 8 -19.97 -6.74 -12.31
N THR A 9 -18.84 -7.23 -11.79
CA THR A 9 -17.84 -6.38 -11.12
C THR A 9 -17.23 -5.35 -12.06
N ARG A 10 -17.07 -5.69 -13.35
CA ARG A 10 -16.59 -4.76 -14.38
C ARG A 10 -17.61 -3.66 -14.69
N CYS A 11 -18.88 -4.00 -14.82
CA CYS A 11 -19.98 -3.04 -15.01
C CYS A 11 -20.09 -2.05 -13.84
N ASP A 12 -19.84 -2.51 -12.61
CA ASP A 12 -19.85 -1.64 -11.43
C ASP A 12 -18.65 -0.68 -11.40
N THR A 13 -17.46 -1.14 -11.79
CA THR A 13 -16.27 -0.27 -11.88
C THR A 13 -16.38 0.80 -12.97
N GLU A 14 -16.99 0.49 -14.12
CA GLU A 14 -17.20 1.45 -15.20
C GLU A 14 -18.11 2.60 -14.75
N LYS A 15 -19.20 2.29 -14.03
CA LYS A 15 -20.08 3.30 -13.43
C LYS A 15 -19.36 4.16 -12.39
N GLN A 16 -18.53 3.56 -11.54
CA GLN A 16 -17.73 4.30 -10.56
C GLN A 16 -16.75 5.26 -11.24
N ILE A 17 -16.15 4.86 -12.38
CA ILE A 17 -15.26 5.72 -13.17
C ILE A 17 -16.02 6.89 -13.78
N GLU A 18 -17.23 6.65 -14.30
CA GLU A 18 -18.08 7.72 -14.82
C GLU A 18 -18.49 8.72 -13.75
N ASN A 19 -18.85 8.24 -12.56
CA ASN A 19 -19.16 9.10 -11.42
C ASN A 19 -17.94 9.92 -10.99
N LEU A 20 -16.76 9.30 -10.87
CA LEU A 20 -15.53 10.03 -10.56
C LEU A 20 -15.23 11.12 -11.62
N LYS A 21 -15.46 10.85 -12.90
CA LYS A 21 -15.29 11.86 -13.96
C LYS A 21 -16.24 13.03 -13.77
N LYS A 22 -17.51 12.76 -13.46
CA LYS A 22 -18.49 13.81 -13.17
C LYS A 22 -18.07 14.65 -11.96
N ASP A 23 -17.63 14.00 -10.89
CA ASP A 23 -17.17 14.67 -9.67
C ASP A 23 -15.96 15.56 -9.92
N ILE A 24 -14.93 15.05 -10.63
CA ILE A 24 -13.72 15.85 -10.97
C ILE A 24 -14.08 17.03 -11.86
N TYR A 25 -14.98 16.84 -12.83
CA TYR A 25 -15.41 17.91 -13.73
C TYR A 25 -16.24 18.97 -13.00
N ASN A 26 -17.08 18.56 -12.06
CA ASN A 26 -17.92 19.45 -11.27
C ASN A 26 -17.18 20.11 -10.10
N SER A 27 -16.04 19.57 -9.68
CA SER A 27 -15.28 20.05 -8.53
C SER A 27 -15.01 21.56 -8.54
N PRO A 28 -14.61 22.21 -9.64
CA PRO A 28 -14.43 23.66 -9.65
C PRO A 28 -15.75 24.41 -9.42
N LYS A 29 -16.85 23.99 -10.05
CA LYS A 29 -18.17 24.62 -9.86
C LYS A 29 -18.63 24.56 -8.41
N HIS A 30 -18.48 23.38 -7.80
CA HIS A 30 -18.77 23.17 -6.38
C HIS A 30 -17.96 24.10 -5.48
N VAL A 31 -16.66 24.26 -5.74
CA VAL A 31 -15.78 25.14 -4.94
C VAL A 31 -16.18 26.61 -5.05
N PHE A 32 -16.70 27.03 -6.20
CA PHE A 32 -17.12 28.42 -6.48
C PHE A 32 -18.61 28.68 -6.24
N GLY A 33 -19.31 27.77 -5.54
CA GLY A 33 -20.66 28.00 -5.03
C GLY A 33 -21.80 27.53 -5.94
N ASP A 34 -21.52 26.91 -7.09
CA ASP A 34 -22.55 26.28 -7.92
C ASP A 34 -22.68 24.79 -7.57
N HIS A 35 -23.72 24.47 -6.79
CA HIS A 35 -24.03 23.11 -6.36
C HIS A 35 -25.10 22.43 -7.23
N SER A 36 -25.53 23.05 -8.34
CA SER A 36 -26.64 22.57 -9.20
C SER A 36 -26.42 21.17 -9.80
N SER A 37 -25.16 20.77 -9.94
CA SER A 37 -24.75 19.49 -10.54
C SER A 37 -24.01 18.57 -9.57
N CYS A 38 -24.10 18.85 -8.26
CA CYS A 38 -23.56 17.97 -7.23
C CYS A 38 -24.52 16.80 -6.96
N ASP A 39 -23.97 15.59 -6.89
CA ASP A 39 -24.71 14.43 -6.40
C ASP A 39 -24.82 14.44 -4.87
N SER A 40 -25.86 13.78 -4.34
CA SER A 40 -26.17 13.77 -2.90
C SER A 40 -25.10 13.13 -2.02
N TYR A 41 -24.27 12.23 -2.58
CA TYR A 41 -23.15 11.64 -1.86
C TYR A 41 -21.93 12.56 -1.78
N PHE A 42 -21.87 13.58 -2.65
CA PHE A 42 -20.73 14.49 -2.80
C PHE A 42 -20.97 15.80 -2.07
N CYS A 43 -22.21 16.29 -2.07
CA CYS A 43 -22.61 17.52 -1.40
C CYS A 43 -23.92 17.29 -0.62
N ASN A 44 -23.91 17.68 0.66
CA ASN A 44 -25.14 17.83 1.43
C ASN A 44 -25.67 19.25 1.15
N ASN A 45 -26.52 19.37 0.12
CA ASN A 45 -27.20 20.58 -0.37
C ASN A 45 -27.00 21.88 0.42
N HIS A 46 -26.50 22.90 -0.30
CA HIS A 46 -26.54 24.35 -0.08
C HIS A 46 -26.42 24.90 1.36
N LYS A 47 -25.39 25.72 1.58
CA LYS A 47 -25.50 26.82 2.52
C LYS A 47 -26.22 27.96 1.79
N ASP A 48 -27.36 28.41 2.31
CA ASP A 48 -28.17 29.46 1.67
C ASP A 48 -27.44 30.81 1.55
N ASP A 49 -26.32 30.99 2.27
CA ASP A 49 -25.49 32.20 2.29
C ASP A 49 -24.22 32.12 1.38
N GLU A 50 -24.05 31.10 0.55
CA GLU A 50 -22.89 31.02 -0.36
C GLU A 50 -23.12 31.79 -1.67
N GLU A 51 -22.27 32.79 -1.94
CA GLU A 51 -22.23 33.51 -3.22
C GLU A 51 -21.71 32.61 -4.34
N ASN A 52 -22.38 32.65 -5.50
CA ASN A 52 -21.99 31.88 -6.68
C ASN A 52 -21.11 32.72 -7.61
N TYR A 53 -19.81 32.39 -7.67
CA TYR A 53 -18.83 33.08 -8.51
C TYR A 53 -18.62 32.42 -9.90
N VAL A 54 -19.28 31.29 -10.17
CA VAL A 54 -19.13 30.58 -11.45
C VAL A 54 -19.46 31.45 -12.68
N PRO A 55 -20.50 32.30 -12.67
CA PRO A 55 -20.79 33.19 -13.81
C PRO A 55 -19.64 34.15 -14.13
N GLU A 56 -19.09 34.82 -13.12
CA GLU A 56 -17.97 35.75 -13.25
C GLU A 56 -16.70 35.03 -13.74
N MET A 57 -16.52 33.78 -13.32
CA MET A 57 -15.41 32.93 -13.72
C MET A 57 -15.49 32.45 -15.17
N ILE A 58 -16.70 32.24 -15.68
CA ILE A 58 -16.93 31.93 -17.09
C ILE A 58 -16.65 33.19 -17.92
N GLU A 59 -17.13 34.35 -17.50
CA GLU A 59 -16.89 35.62 -18.19
C GLU A 59 -15.41 35.98 -18.30
N CYS A 60 -14.62 35.73 -17.25
CA CYS A 60 -13.17 35.97 -17.28
C CYS A 60 -12.34 34.83 -17.89
N GLY A 61 -12.96 33.72 -18.32
CA GLY A 61 -12.30 32.56 -18.93
C GLY A 61 -11.51 31.67 -17.97
N LEU A 62 -11.44 32.02 -16.68
CA LEU A 62 -10.67 31.27 -15.68
C LEU A 62 -11.26 29.87 -15.44
N MET A 63 -12.56 29.70 -15.69
CA MET A 63 -13.22 28.39 -15.60
C MET A 63 -12.66 27.40 -16.64
N ASP A 64 -12.39 27.86 -17.87
CA ASP A 64 -11.86 27.03 -18.95
C ASP A 64 -10.40 26.62 -18.67
N ASP A 65 -9.62 27.52 -18.08
CA ASP A 65 -8.24 27.23 -17.64
C ASP A 65 -8.22 26.15 -16.55
N LEU A 66 -9.12 26.25 -15.56
CA LEU A 66 -9.27 25.25 -14.52
C LEU A 66 -9.72 23.90 -15.06
N GLN A 67 -10.70 23.87 -15.96
CA GLN A 67 -11.14 22.64 -16.63
C GLN A 67 -10.02 22.04 -17.49
N SER A 68 -9.22 22.87 -18.17
CA SER A 68 -8.06 22.45 -18.94
C SER A 68 -6.98 21.81 -18.05
N CYS A 69 -6.75 22.37 -16.86
CA CYS A 69 -5.87 21.75 -15.85
C CYS A 69 -6.42 20.39 -15.37
N GLY A 70 -7.74 20.30 -15.16
CA GLY A 70 -8.45 19.08 -14.76
C GLY A 70 -8.53 18.00 -15.85
N ALA A 71 -8.37 18.36 -17.13
CA ALA A 71 -8.49 17.43 -18.25
C ALA A 71 -7.56 16.22 -18.15
N ARG A 72 -6.33 16.42 -17.64
CA ARG A 72 -5.38 15.32 -17.39
C ARG A 72 -5.85 14.36 -16.31
N LEU A 73 -6.54 14.85 -15.27
CA LEU A 73 -7.09 14.00 -14.21
C LEU A 73 -8.28 13.21 -14.74
N LEU A 74 -9.18 13.86 -15.50
CA LEU A 74 -10.33 13.22 -16.15
C LEU A 74 -9.93 12.10 -17.11
N HIS A 75 -8.92 12.36 -17.95
CA HIS A 75 -8.39 11.34 -18.86
C HIS A 75 -7.84 10.13 -18.11
N ASN A 76 -7.27 10.33 -16.93
CA ASN A 76 -6.66 9.27 -16.12
C ASN A 76 -7.58 8.74 -15.01
N ALA A 77 -8.87 9.10 -14.99
CA ALA A 77 -9.83 8.70 -13.96
C ALA A 77 -9.91 7.17 -13.78
N HIS A 78 -9.79 6.41 -14.88
CA HIS A 78 -9.73 4.95 -14.84
C HIS A 78 -8.52 4.45 -14.03
N SER A 79 -7.34 5.04 -14.23
CA SER A 79 -6.14 4.68 -13.46
C SER A 79 -6.24 5.13 -12.00
N LEU A 80 -6.88 6.26 -11.74
CA LEU A 80 -7.11 6.77 -10.38
C LEU A 80 -8.03 5.83 -9.58
N MET A 81 -9.17 5.43 -10.15
CA MET A 81 -10.11 4.50 -9.49
C MET A 81 -9.47 3.17 -9.13
N LEU A 82 -8.68 2.61 -10.04
CA LEU A 82 -8.02 1.31 -9.84
C LEU A 82 -6.67 1.43 -9.10
N ASN A 83 -6.30 2.62 -8.62
CA ASN A 83 -5.02 2.92 -8.00
C ASN A 83 -3.82 2.37 -8.82
N MET A 84 -3.94 2.44 -10.15
CA MET A 84 -2.92 1.98 -11.07
C MET A 84 -1.82 3.03 -11.14
N THR A 85 -0.67 2.71 -10.54
CA THR A 85 0.52 3.55 -10.61
C THR A 85 1.55 2.92 -11.53
N ASN A 86 2.12 3.72 -12.44
CA ASN A 86 3.26 3.30 -13.25
C ASN A 86 4.57 3.25 -12.42
N ASN A 87 4.52 3.72 -11.17
CA ASN A 87 5.64 3.78 -10.23
C ASN A 87 6.43 2.47 -10.15
N ALA A 88 5.77 1.31 -10.18
CA ALA A 88 6.46 0.02 -10.14
C ALA A 88 7.31 -0.21 -11.40
N ALA A 89 6.74 0.06 -12.58
CA ALA A 89 7.44 -0.05 -13.86
C ALA A 89 8.57 0.98 -14.00
N GLU A 90 8.30 2.24 -13.60
CA GLU A 90 9.31 3.30 -13.59
C GLU A 90 10.46 2.98 -12.63
N THR A 91 10.14 2.51 -11.43
CA THR A 91 11.14 2.14 -10.43
C THR A 91 11.99 0.98 -10.95
N TYR A 92 11.36 -0.06 -11.53
CA TYR A 92 12.08 -1.16 -12.15
C TYR A 92 12.99 -0.69 -13.30
N ASN A 93 12.49 0.13 -14.22
CA ASN A 93 13.28 0.68 -15.33
C ASN A 93 14.45 1.54 -14.84
N SER A 94 14.29 2.25 -13.72
CA SER A 94 15.39 2.96 -13.07
C SER A 94 16.49 2.03 -12.53
N VAL A 95 16.11 0.82 -12.09
CA VAL A 95 17.05 -0.22 -11.63
C VAL A 95 17.74 -0.84 -12.84
N VAL A 96 16.99 -1.24 -13.87
CA VAL A 96 17.54 -1.76 -15.12
C VAL A 96 18.58 -0.81 -15.71
N SER A 97 18.28 0.49 -15.76
CA SER A 97 19.21 1.51 -16.26
C SER A 97 20.55 1.54 -15.50
N LYS A 98 20.54 1.32 -14.18
CA LYS A 98 21.75 1.23 -13.35
C LYS A 98 22.55 -0.03 -13.63
N PHE A 99 21.87 -1.15 -13.84
CA PHE A 99 22.51 -2.42 -14.18
C PHE A 99 23.09 -2.42 -15.59
N VAL A 100 22.40 -1.79 -16.54
CA VAL A 100 22.85 -1.64 -17.92
C VAL A 100 24.04 -0.67 -18.02
N GLY A 101 24.23 0.23 -17.05
CA GLY A 101 25.35 1.19 -17.02
C GLY A 101 25.16 2.36 -17.99
N GLY A 102 23.95 2.53 -18.53
CA GLY A 102 23.63 3.52 -19.56
C GLY A 102 24.51 3.40 -20.80
N LYS A 103 24.69 4.52 -21.52
CA LYS A 103 25.55 4.60 -22.73
C LYS A 103 27.06 4.51 -22.43
N ARG A 104 27.47 4.46 -21.16
CA ARG A 104 28.86 4.69 -20.73
C ARG A 104 29.76 3.46 -20.83
N GLN A 105 29.20 2.27 -20.95
CA GLN A 105 29.97 1.03 -20.97
C GLN A 105 29.41 0.12 -22.06
N ASN A 106 30.25 -0.17 -23.07
CA ASN A 106 29.88 -1.05 -24.17
C ASN A 106 29.99 -2.50 -23.70
N PHE A 107 28.84 -3.12 -23.48
CA PHE A 107 28.75 -4.53 -23.13
C PHE A 107 28.30 -5.37 -24.33
N SER A 108 28.79 -5.07 -25.54
CA SER A 108 28.28 -5.60 -26.83
C SER A 108 28.45 -7.12 -27.04
N ILE A 109 28.64 -7.89 -25.97
CA ILE A 109 28.70 -9.35 -25.98
C ILE A 109 27.27 -9.92 -25.86
N LYS A 110 27.01 -11.00 -26.61
CA LYS A 110 25.74 -11.72 -26.64
C LYS A 110 25.25 -12.05 -25.21
N ASN A 111 23.95 -11.90 -24.96
CA ASN A 111 23.26 -12.07 -23.66
C ASN A 111 23.59 -11.08 -22.54
N SER A 112 24.42 -10.05 -22.76
CA SER A 112 24.75 -9.11 -21.67
C SER A 112 23.52 -8.33 -21.19
N TYR A 113 22.63 -7.90 -22.08
CA TYR A 113 21.44 -7.12 -21.74
C TYR A 113 20.42 -7.97 -20.97
N SER A 114 20.09 -9.16 -21.47
CA SER A 114 19.14 -10.06 -20.83
C SER A 114 19.57 -10.47 -19.42
N THR A 115 20.84 -10.84 -19.23
CA THR A 115 21.38 -11.16 -17.91
C THR A 115 21.32 -9.97 -16.94
N ARG A 116 21.50 -8.74 -17.44
CA ARG A 116 21.42 -7.53 -16.60
C ARG A 116 19.99 -7.15 -16.24
N CYS A 117 19.03 -7.34 -17.15
CA CYS A 117 17.61 -7.22 -16.83
C CYS A 117 17.18 -8.27 -15.78
N GLN A 118 17.64 -9.52 -15.91
CA GLN A 118 17.40 -10.57 -14.92
C GLN A 118 18.02 -10.22 -13.57
N ALA A 119 19.26 -9.73 -13.53
CA ALA A 119 19.92 -9.29 -12.31
C ALA A 119 19.23 -8.06 -11.68
N ALA A 120 18.75 -7.12 -12.50
CA ALA A 120 17.95 -5.99 -12.05
C ALA A 120 16.63 -6.44 -11.43
N SER A 121 15.93 -7.41 -12.03
CA SER A 121 14.71 -8.01 -11.49
C SER A 121 14.97 -8.69 -10.14
N LEU A 122 16.03 -9.49 -10.05
CA LEU A 122 16.49 -10.08 -8.79
C LEU A 122 16.77 -9.02 -7.72
N SER A 123 17.47 -7.94 -8.08
CA SER A 123 17.78 -6.85 -7.15
C SER A 123 16.58 -5.99 -6.78
N TYR A 124 15.56 -5.90 -7.64
CA TYR A 124 14.34 -5.14 -7.38
C TYR A 124 13.43 -5.91 -6.42
N ASN A 125 13.28 -7.22 -6.65
CA ASN A 125 12.43 -8.08 -5.82
C ASN A 125 13.07 -8.45 -4.48
N LYS A 126 14.40 -8.55 -4.40
CA LYS A 126 15.11 -8.83 -3.15
C LYS A 126 15.38 -7.52 -2.39
N LYS A 127 14.82 -7.38 -1.19
CA LYS A 127 15.12 -6.28 -0.25
C LYS A 127 16.59 -6.27 0.21
N GLU A 128 17.22 -7.44 0.20
CA GLU A 128 18.63 -7.65 0.51
C GLU A 128 19.54 -7.67 -0.73
N PRO A 129 20.85 -7.45 -0.59
CA PRO A 129 21.81 -7.71 -1.66
C PRO A 129 21.63 -9.12 -2.27
N TYR A 130 21.07 -9.17 -3.48
CA TYR A 130 20.73 -10.39 -4.23
C TYR A 130 21.92 -11.33 -4.49
N TYR A 131 23.16 -10.84 -4.34
CA TYR A 131 24.39 -11.62 -4.44
C TYR A 131 24.40 -12.87 -3.55
N ASN A 132 23.86 -12.80 -2.33
CA ASN A 132 23.81 -13.95 -1.42
C ASN A 132 22.89 -15.05 -1.96
N SER A 133 21.69 -14.67 -2.42
CA SER A 133 20.75 -15.62 -3.00
C SER A 133 21.30 -16.27 -4.26
N VAL A 134 21.95 -15.51 -5.14
CA VAL A 134 22.55 -16.05 -6.36
C VAL A 134 23.70 -16.98 -6.02
N HIS A 135 24.62 -16.58 -5.14
CA HIS A 135 25.74 -17.42 -4.74
C HIS A 135 25.30 -18.72 -4.08
N LYS A 136 24.34 -18.65 -3.15
CA LYS A 136 23.79 -19.85 -2.49
C LYS A 136 23.09 -20.78 -3.49
N ALA A 137 22.37 -20.23 -4.46
CA ALA A 137 21.71 -21.03 -5.49
C ALA A 137 22.72 -21.73 -6.41
N VAL A 138 23.82 -21.07 -6.79
CA VAL A 138 24.83 -21.63 -7.70
C VAL A 138 25.78 -22.60 -7.00
N THR A 139 26.24 -22.26 -5.79
CA THR A 139 27.31 -23.00 -5.10
C THR A 139 26.82 -23.91 -3.98
N LEU A 140 25.52 -23.87 -3.66
CA LEU A 140 24.89 -24.54 -2.51
C LEU A 140 25.55 -24.20 -1.15
N ARG A 141 26.39 -23.17 -1.12
CA ARG A 141 27.16 -22.73 0.05
C ARG A 141 27.00 -21.24 0.27
N SER A 142 27.16 -20.83 1.52
CA SER A 142 27.15 -19.42 1.87
C SER A 142 28.42 -18.73 1.34
N PRO A 143 28.32 -17.46 0.91
CA PRO A 143 29.48 -16.69 0.49
C PRO A 143 30.55 -16.59 1.59
N GLY A 144 31.82 -16.52 1.18
CA GLY A 144 32.94 -16.33 2.09
C GLY A 144 32.96 -14.96 2.79
N LYS A 145 33.92 -14.79 3.72
CA LYS A 145 34.07 -13.59 4.56
C LYS A 145 34.12 -12.29 3.75
N PHE A 146 34.92 -12.26 2.68
CA PHE A 146 35.10 -11.05 1.86
C PHE A 146 33.81 -10.60 1.17
N THR A 147 33.05 -11.53 0.60
CA THR A 147 31.76 -11.23 -0.05
C THR A 147 30.75 -10.70 0.96
N LYS A 148 30.68 -11.32 2.15
CA LYS A 148 29.83 -10.84 3.25
C LYS A 148 30.23 -9.42 3.69
N SER A 149 31.52 -9.14 3.84
CA SER A 149 32.00 -7.80 4.18
C SER A 149 31.68 -6.76 3.10
N TYR A 150 31.82 -7.11 1.81
CA TYR A 150 31.44 -6.23 0.71
C TYR A 150 29.95 -5.90 0.73
N MET A 151 29.11 -6.91 0.93
CA MET A 151 27.65 -6.75 1.03
C MET A 151 27.24 -5.87 2.22
N ALA A 152 27.91 -6.01 3.36
CA ALA A 152 27.68 -5.15 4.53
C ALA A 152 28.07 -3.69 4.25
N ARG A 153 29.16 -3.43 3.51
CA ARG A 153 29.51 -2.07 3.09
C ARG A 153 28.46 -1.47 2.15
N LEU A 154 27.94 -2.26 1.22
CA LEU A 154 26.88 -1.83 0.30
C LEU A 154 25.59 -1.47 1.06
N SER A 155 25.16 -2.30 2.02
CA SER A 155 23.97 -2.01 2.82
C SER A 155 24.15 -0.75 3.66
N GLN A 156 25.29 -0.59 4.32
CA GLN A 156 25.62 0.64 5.07
C GLN A 156 25.64 1.89 4.20
N SER A 157 26.21 1.82 2.99
CA SER A 157 26.23 2.96 2.06
C SER A 157 24.82 3.35 1.60
N ARG A 158 23.95 2.36 1.34
CA ARG A 158 22.53 2.60 1.01
C ARG A 158 21.81 3.30 2.15
N GLU A 159 22.02 2.85 3.38
CA GLU A 159 21.36 3.43 4.56
C GLU A 159 21.83 4.87 4.80
N LYS A 160 23.15 5.13 4.74
CA LYS A 160 23.71 6.49 4.80
C LYS A 160 23.12 7.40 3.71
N ARG A 161 22.92 6.88 2.49
CA ARG A 161 22.31 7.65 1.39
C ARG A 161 20.84 7.94 1.64
N LYS A 162 20.08 7.01 2.23
CA LYS A 162 18.68 7.26 2.63
C LYS A 162 18.61 8.39 3.63
N VAL A 163 19.40 8.33 4.70
CA VAL A 163 19.46 9.37 5.73
C VAL A 163 19.81 10.73 5.11
N ARG A 164 20.81 10.79 4.22
CA ARG A 164 21.20 12.04 3.54
C ARG A 164 20.11 12.60 2.61
N ARG A 165 19.25 11.75 2.05
CA ARG A 165 18.19 12.15 1.11
C ARG A 165 16.86 12.46 1.79
N GLN A 166 16.76 12.30 3.10
CA GLN A 166 15.58 12.72 3.85
C GLN A 166 15.54 14.25 3.87
N LEU A 167 14.51 14.82 3.22
CA LEU A 167 14.24 16.27 3.22
C LEU A 167 13.93 16.78 4.62
N PHE A 168 13.21 15.95 5.40
CA PHE A 168 12.91 16.22 6.79
C PHE A 168 13.55 15.13 7.63
N ARG A 169 14.31 15.54 8.65
CA ARG A 169 14.87 14.62 9.63
C ARG A 169 13.69 13.92 10.31
N THR A 170 13.53 12.62 10.08
CA THR A 170 12.55 11.87 10.86
C THR A 170 12.96 12.04 12.32
N LYS A 171 12.11 12.70 13.12
CA LYS A 171 12.29 12.68 14.56
C LYS A 171 12.38 11.19 14.90
N LYS A 172 13.45 10.77 15.60
CA LYS A 172 13.46 9.44 16.23
C LYS A 172 12.10 9.35 16.92
N GLN A 173 11.29 8.35 16.58
CA GLN A 173 10.14 8.05 17.42
C GLN A 173 10.71 7.92 18.82
N MET A 174 10.40 8.90 19.68
CA MET A 174 10.66 8.73 21.10
C MET A 174 9.87 7.47 21.44
N LYS A 175 10.52 6.53 22.14
CA LYS A 175 9.76 5.42 22.72
C LYS A 175 8.57 6.07 23.42
N SER A 176 7.35 5.64 23.10
CA SER A 176 6.16 6.16 23.77
C SER A 176 6.45 6.08 25.26
N ALA A 177 6.37 7.21 25.96
CA ALA A 177 6.36 7.17 27.41
C ALA A 177 5.22 6.21 27.82
N PRO A 178 5.36 5.46 28.92
CA PRO A 178 4.22 4.81 29.53
C PRO A 178 3.06 5.81 29.65
N PRO A 179 1.79 5.36 29.61
CA PRO A 179 0.65 6.23 29.85
C PRO A 179 0.87 7.06 31.12
N ASP A 180 0.45 8.33 31.09
CA ASP A 180 0.55 9.23 32.24
C ASP A 180 -0.15 8.59 33.46
N ALA A 181 0.35 8.86 34.67
CA ALA A 181 -0.30 8.40 35.90
C ALA A 181 -1.72 8.97 36.01
N ASP A 182 -1.98 10.10 35.36
CA ASP A 182 -3.27 10.79 35.29
C ASP A 182 -4.07 10.44 34.01
N TYR A 183 -3.54 9.59 33.12
CA TYR A 183 -4.25 9.14 31.92
C TYR A 183 -5.07 7.89 32.22
N GLY A 184 -6.33 8.14 32.56
CA GLY A 184 -7.30 7.12 32.92
C GLY A 184 -7.67 7.31 34.39
N MET A 185 -8.81 7.96 34.61
CA MET A 185 -9.54 7.84 35.86
C MET A 185 -9.78 6.34 36.08
N ILE A 186 -8.93 5.68 36.86
CA ILE A 186 -9.25 4.39 37.44
C ILE A 186 -10.16 4.73 38.63
N ASP A 187 -11.36 5.18 38.30
CA ASP A 187 -12.47 4.79 39.16
C ASP A 187 -12.44 3.27 39.09
N GLU A 188 -12.37 2.62 40.25
CA GLU A 188 -12.67 1.21 40.42
C GLU A 188 -14.10 0.98 39.91
N ASN A 189 -14.25 0.97 38.59
CA ASN A 189 -15.42 0.42 37.93
C ASN A 189 -15.28 -1.07 38.17
N GLU A 190 -15.85 -1.51 39.30
CA GLU A 190 -16.30 -2.88 39.48
C GLU A 190 -16.96 -3.26 38.16
N MET A 191 -16.27 -4.12 37.39
CA MET A 191 -16.86 -4.69 36.19
C MET A 191 -18.17 -5.33 36.64
N PRO A 192 -19.31 -5.06 35.96
CA PRO A 192 -20.57 -5.69 36.30
C PRO A 192 -20.37 -7.19 36.52
N ILE A 193 -20.77 -7.73 37.68
CA ILE A 193 -20.53 -9.11 38.12
C ILE A 193 -20.86 -10.12 36.99
N GLU A 194 -21.88 -9.82 36.19
CA GLU A 194 -22.31 -10.58 35.01
C GLU A 194 -21.20 -10.81 33.97
N ILE A 195 -20.31 -9.83 33.76
CA ILE A 195 -19.19 -9.92 32.80
C ILE A 195 -18.07 -10.78 33.37
N GLU A 196 -17.83 -10.71 34.68
CA GLU A 196 -16.83 -11.56 35.34
C GLU A 196 -17.28 -13.03 35.34
N GLU A 197 -18.55 -13.30 35.64
CA GLU A 197 -19.11 -14.66 35.52
C GLU A 197 -19.08 -15.19 34.09
N ALA A 198 -19.37 -14.35 33.09
CA ALA A 198 -19.30 -14.73 31.69
C ALA A 198 -17.85 -15.07 31.27
N LYS A 199 -16.88 -14.31 31.77
CA LYS A 199 -15.45 -14.57 31.56
C LYS A 199 -15.02 -15.88 32.20
N GLU A 200 -15.45 -16.18 33.42
CA GLU A 200 -15.11 -17.44 34.10
C GLU A 200 -15.72 -18.66 33.38
N LYS A 201 -17.00 -18.57 32.98
CA LYS A 201 -17.66 -19.62 32.17
C LYS A 201 -16.94 -19.85 30.85
N PHE A 202 -16.49 -18.78 30.19
CA PHE A 202 -15.75 -18.87 28.94
C PHE A 202 -14.38 -19.52 29.12
N ILE A 203 -13.61 -19.13 30.15
CA ILE A 203 -12.31 -19.74 30.45
C ILE A 203 -12.48 -21.23 30.79
N ALA A 204 -13.49 -21.59 31.59
CA ALA A 204 -13.80 -22.97 31.91
C ALA A 204 -14.13 -23.80 30.65
N SER A 205 -14.80 -23.21 29.65
CA SER A 205 -15.09 -23.86 28.38
C SER A 205 -13.84 -24.14 27.53
N LEU A 206 -12.77 -23.37 27.73
CA LEU A 206 -11.51 -23.49 26.98
C LEU A 206 -10.49 -24.39 27.69
N THR A 207 -10.62 -24.59 29.00
CA THR A 207 -9.72 -25.42 29.78
C THR A 207 -10.15 -26.88 29.71
N LEU A 208 -9.42 -27.67 28.91
CA LEU A 208 -9.50 -29.12 28.92
C LEU A 208 -8.56 -29.69 29.99
N SER A 209 -8.95 -30.79 30.63
CA SER A 209 -8.09 -31.53 31.54
C SER A 209 -6.90 -32.15 30.80
N LYS A 210 -5.80 -32.42 31.51
CA LYS A 210 -4.59 -33.01 30.88
C LYS A 210 -4.89 -34.34 30.16
N ALA A 211 -5.85 -35.13 30.64
CA ALA A 211 -6.26 -36.37 30.00
C ALA A 211 -6.98 -36.11 28.66
N GLU A 212 -7.93 -35.18 28.65
CA GLU A 212 -8.67 -34.76 27.45
C GLU A 212 -7.76 -34.11 26.41
N ILE A 213 -6.74 -33.35 26.83
CA ILE A 213 -5.73 -32.78 25.93
C ILE A 213 -4.97 -33.90 25.21
N THR A 214 -4.53 -34.95 25.92
CA THR A 214 -3.86 -36.10 25.29
C THR A 214 -4.77 -36.90 24.37
N GLU A 215 -6.07 -36.98 24.65
CA GLU A 215 -7.04 -37.64 23.77
C GLU A 215 -7.33 -36.80 22.53
N LEU A 216 -7.48 -35.49 22.69
CA LEU A 216 -7.62 -34.54 21.58
C LEU A 216 -6.38 -34.54 20.68
N GLU A 217 -5.18 -34.60 21.26
CA GLU A 217 -3.94 -34.71 20.50
C GLU A 217 -3.88 -36.02 19.70
N LYS A 218 -4.30 -37.14 20.31
CA LYS A 218 -4.37 -38.44 19.61
C LYS A 218 -5.40 -38.44 18.48
N SER A 219 -6.56 -37.81 18.68
CA SER A 219 -7.63 -37.75 17.68
C SER A 219 -7.33 -36.79 16.52
N THR A 220 -6.54 -35.75 16.77
CA THR A 220 -6.14 -34.75 15.77
C THR A 220 -4.78 -35.05 15.11
N ARG A 221 -4.08 -36.11 15.53
CA ARG A 221 -2.89 -36.61 14.83
C ARG A 221 -3.30 -37.42 13.59
N GLY A 222 -3.08 -36.84 12.40
CA GLY A 222 -3.22 -37.52 11.11
C GLY A 222 -4.39 -37.11 10.20
N PRO A 223 -4.90 -35.86 10.17
CA PRO A 223 -5.97 -35.46 9.25
C PRO A 223 -5.55 -35.46 7.77
N PHE A 224 -4.33 -35.87 7.44
CA PHE A 224 -3.85 -36.02 6.06
C PHE A 224 -4.47 -37.25 5.34
N SER A 225 -5.21 -38.12 6.03
CA SER A 225 -5.80 -39.34 5.45
C SER A 225 -7.32 -39.45 5.53
N ASN A 226 -8.07 -38.42 5.95
CA ASN A 226 -9.53 -38.46 5.86
C ASN A 226 -10.00 -37.96 4.48
N PRO A 227 -10.73 -38.78 3.69
CA PRO A 227 -11.39 -38.27 2.48
C PRO A 227 -12.50 -37.30 2.89
N ILE A 228 -12.66 -36.24 2.08
CA ILE A 228 -13.72 -35.22 2.17
C ILE A 228 -15.08 -35.89 2.07
#